data_AF-A0A9D4MH22-F1
#
_entry.id   AF-A0A9D4MH22-F1
#
_cell.length_a   1.000
_cell.length_b   1.000
_cell.length_c   1.000
_cell.angle_alpha   90.00
_cell.angle_beta   90.00
_cell.angle_gamma   90.00
#
_symmetry.space_group_name_H-M   'P 1'
#
loop_
_entity.id
_entity.type
_entity.pdbx_description
1 polymer ?
#
loop_
_entity_poly.entity_id
_entity_poly.type
_entity_poly.pdbx_seq_one_letter_code
_entity_poly.pdbx_strand_id
1 'polypeptide(L)'
;MMGGLHIEMAFLKVIGEWLYDSGWIAAITTAGVATAGRAGSIQKGASTSRGQWAHQVMVAALYILKCKAFKEYTERVTDSAEKLDYQQWLDMMDNIHPQFAYWNKTMQLEILFFTVYEISKGG
;
A
#
# COMPACT_ATOMS: atom_id res chain seq x y z
N MET A 1 2.30 14.54 25.45
CA MET A 1 1.75 13.48 24.57
C MET A 1 1.91 13.93 23.13
N MET A 2 2.35 13.07 22.21
CA MET A 2 2.30 13.40 20.78
C MET A 2 0.83 13.47 20.36
N GLY A 3 0.35 14.64 19.93
CA GLY A 3 -1.00 14.78 19.36
C GLY A 3 -1.14 14.01 18.03
N GLY A 4 -2.38 13.80 17.56
CA GLY A 4 -2.67 13.01 16.35
C GLY A 4 -1.85 13.40 15.12
N LEU A 5 -1.57 14.69 14.94
CA LEU A 5 -0.70 15.19 13.87
C LEU A 5 0.73 14.64 13.92
N HIS A 6 1.34 14.57 15.11
CA HIS A 6 2.71 14.07 15.26
C HIS A 6 2.78 12.55 15.02
N ILE A 7 1.75 11.81 15.42
CA ILE A 7 1.63 10.38 15.15
C ILE A 7 1.53 10.14 13.65
N GLU A 8 0.65 10.88 12.97
CA GLU A 8 0.52 10.82 11.51
C GLU A 8 1.85 11.12 10.80
N MET A 9 2.52 12.21 11.18
CA MET A 9 3.81 12.58 10.58
C MET A 9 4.87 11.49 10.79
N ALA A 10 4.87 10.82 11.94
CA ALA A 10 5.78 9.71 12.21
C ALA A 10 5.46 8.50 11.31
N PHE A 11 4.20 8.13 11.16
CA PHE A 11 3.78 7.05 10.26
C PHE A 11 4.14 7.33 8.79
N LEU A 12 3.86 8.55 8.31
CA LEU A 12 4.18 8.94 6.94
C LEU A 12 5.70 8.90 6.67
N LYS A 13 6.53 9.20 7.67
CA LYS A 13 7.99 9.04 7.55
C LYS A 13 8.38 7.57 7.45
N VAL A 14 7.82 6.69 8.29
CA VAL A 14 8.09 5.25 8.25
C VAL A 14 7.69 4.65 6.90
N ILE A 15 6.50 4.98 6.40
CA ILE A 15 6.05 4.53 5.07
C ILE A 15 6.97 5.11 3.98
N GLY A 16 7.34 6.37 4.12
CA GLY A 16 8.30 7.05 3.24
C GLY A 16 9.64 6.33 3.11
N GLU A 17 10.23 5.96 4.24
CA GLU A 17 11.47 5.20 4.33
C GLU A 17 11.30 3.78 3.76
N TRP A 18 10.19 3.11 4.08
CA TRP A 18 9.87 1.80 3.51
C TRP A 18 9.78 1.82 1.98
N LEU A 19 9.24 2.90 1.42
CA LEU A 19 9.10 3.10 -0.03
C LEU A 19 10.37 3.62 -0.69
N TYR A 20 11.42 3.96 0.05
CA TYR A 20 12.65 4.47 -0.51
C TYR A 20 13.24 3.46 -1.51
N ASP A 21 13.58 3.95 -2.71
CA ASP A 21 14.12 3.14 -3.81
C ASP A 21 13.24 1.97 -4.29
N SER A 22 11.96 1.94 -3.91
CA SER A 22 11.02 0.87 -4.32
C SER A 22 10.44 1.01 -5.73
N GLY A 23 10.79 2.09 -6.43
CA GLY A 23 10.15 2.49 -7.68
C GLY A 23 8.81 3.21 -7.49
N TRP A 24 8.34 3.42 -6.25
CA TRP A 24 7.07 4.10 -5.97
C TRP A 24 6.95 5.49 -6.62
N ILE A 25 8.00 6.33 -6.53
CA ILE A 25 8.02 7.66 -7.17
C ILE A 25 7.77 7.53 -8.68
N ALA A 26 8.44 6.58 -9.33
CA ALA A 26 8.28 6.34 -10.76
C ALA A 26 6.86 5.87 -11.08
N ALA A 27 6.29 4.96 -10.28
CA ALA A 27 4.95 4.44 -10.46
C ALA A 27 3.88 5.55 -10.38
N ILE A 28 3.89 6.37 -9.33
CA ILE A 28 2.88 7.43 -9.17
C ILE A 28 3.07 8.59 -10.15
N THR A 29 4.31 8.84 -10.59
CA THR A 29 4.59 9.84 -11.63
C THR A 29 4.09 9.36 -12.99
N THR A 30 4.37 8.11 -13.34
CA THR A 30 3.92 7.50 -14.59
C THR A 30 2.39 7.41 -14.66
N ALA A 31 1.74 7.15 -13.54
CA ALA A 31 0.28 7.13 -13.43
C ALA A 31 -0.38 8.52 -13.46
N GLY A 32 0.41 9.62 -13.50
CA GLY A 32 -0.12 10.99 -13.51
C GLY A 32 -0.72 11.45 -12.17
N VAL A 33 -0.47 10.71 -11.08
CA VAL A 33 -0.99 11.01 -9.73
C VAL A 33 -0.26 12.21 -9.13
N ALA A 34 1.06 12.30 -9.33
CA ALA A 34 1.87 13.41 -8.86
C ALA A 34 3.05 13.65 -9.80
N THR A 35 3.61 14.86 -9.81
CA THR A 35 4.92 15.09 -10.44
C THR A 35 6.03 14.44 -9.61
N ALA A 36 7.17 14.11 -10.22
CA ALA A 36 8.30 13.47 -9.53
C ALA A 36 8.76 14.26 -8.28
N GLY A 37 8.81 15.59 -8.36
CA GLY A 37 9.14 16.43 -7.21
C GLY A 37 8.10 16.36 -6.08
N ARG A 38 6.81 16.31 -6.43
CA ARG A 38 5.72 16.18 -5.46
C ARG A 38 5.69 14.77 -4.85
N ALA A 39 5.89 13.74 -5.65
CA ALA A 39 6.08 12.36 -5.21
C ALA A 39 7.24 12.28 -4.19
N GLY A 40 8.41 12.81 -4.52
CA GLY A 40 9.55 12.85 -3.60
C GLY A 40 9.26 13.61 -2.30
N SER A 41 8.48 14.71 -2.35
CA SER A 41 8.07 15.42 -1.13
C SER A 41 7.12 14.61 -0.25
N ILE A 42 6.23 13.82 -0.86
CA ILE A 42 5.28 12.95 -0.14
C ILE A 42 6.03 11.80 0.52
N GLN A 43 6.95 11.14 -0.20
CA GLN A 43 7.81 10.10 0.36
C GLN A 43 8.62 10.61 1.55
N LYS A 44 9.06 11.88 1.54
CA LYS A 44 9.77 12.48 2.68
C LYS A 44 8.85 12.90 3.85
N GLY A 45 7.55 12.63 3.77
CA GLY A 45 6.57 13.02 4.78
C GLY A 45 6.38 14.54 4.91
N ALA A 46 6.64 15.32 3.85
CA ALA A 46 6.66 16.78 3.93
C ALA A 46 5.26 17.43 4.03
N SER A 47 4.19 16.66 3.82
CA SER A 47 2.82 17.17 3.87
C SER A 47 1.84 16.04 4.18
N THR A 48 1.17 16.15 5.33
CA THR A 48 0.21 15.15 5.82
C THR A 48 -0.97 14.97 4.88
N SER A 49 -1.67 16.06 4.53
CA SER A 49 -2.84 15.99 3.63
C SER A 49 -2.51 15.40 2.24
N ARG A 50 -1.35 15.75 1.67
CA ARG A 50 -0.93 15.22 0.36
C ARG A 50 -0.45 13.77 0.47
N GLY A 51 0.19 13.41 1.59
CA GLY A 51 0.57 12.03 1.89
C GLY A 51 -0.64 11.14 2.03
N GLN A 52 -1.62 11.53 2.85
CA GLN A 52 -2.89 10.80 3.00
C GLN A 52 -3.51 10.47 1.65
N TRP A 53 -3.74 11.48 0.82
CA TRP A 53 -4.39 11.29 -0.48
C TRP A 53 -3.59 10.33 -1.38
N ALA A 54 -2.27 10.49 -1.46
CA ALA A 54 -1.44 9.62 -2.30
C ALA A 54 -1.43 8.16 -1.80
N HIS A 55 -1.35 7.95 -0.48
CA HIS A 55 -1.43 6.61 0.12
C HIS A 55 -2.83 5.98 -0.02
N GLN A 56 -3.91 6.78 -0.02
CA GLN A 56 -5.26 6.27 -0.32
C GLN A 56 -5.36 5.76 -1.76
N VAL A 57 -4.84 6.53 -2.72
CA VAL A 57 -4.77 6.12 -4.13
C VAL A 57 -3.95 4.83 -4.28
N MET A 58 -2.84 4.73 -3.55
CA MET A 58 -1.98 3.54 -3.57
C MET A 58 -2.67 2.30 -3.01
N VAL A 59 -3.29 2.37 -1.83
CA VAL A 59 -4.05 1.25 -1.25
C VAL A 59 -5.14 0.78 -2.20
N ALA A 60 -5.89 1.71 -2.79
CA ALA A 60 -6.95 1.37 -3.74
C ALA A 60 -6.38 0.66 -4.98
N ALA A 61 -5.27 1.16 -5.53
CA ALA A 61 -4.60 0.55 -6.68
C ALA A 61 -4.06 -0.85 -6.36
N LEU A 62 -3.38 -1.02 -5.22
CA LEU A 62 -2.85 -2.31 -4.77
C LEU A 62 -3.98 -3.32 -4.53
N TYR A 63 -5.08 -2.89 -3.93
CA TYR A 63 -6.25 -3.74 -3.74
C TYR A 63 -6.83 -4.22 -5.08
N ILE A 64 -7.03 -3.31 -6.04
CA ILE A 64 -7.53 -3.66 -7.38
C ILE A 64 -6.58 -4.63 -8.09
N LEU A 65 -5.27 -4.38 -8.06
CA LEU A 65 -4.27 -5.27 -8.67
C LEU A 65 -4.31 -6.66 -8.03
N LYS A 66 -4.45 -6.73 -6.71
CA LYS A 66 -4.54 -7.99 -5.97
C LYS A 66 -5.81 -8.77 -6.32
N CYS A 67 -6.95 -8.10 -6.43
CA CYS A 67 -8.19 -8.73 -6.89
C CYS A 67 -8.08 -9.25 -8.33
N LYS A 68 -7.45 -8.49 -9.23
CA LYS A 68 -7.20 -8.93 -10.62
C LYS A 68 -6.30 -10.16 -10.67
N ALA A 69 -5.19 -10.14 -9.93
CA ALA A 69 -4.26 -11.27 -9.87
C ALA A 69 -4.93 -12.53 -9.30
N PHE A 70 -5.75 -12.39 -8.26
CA PHE A 70 -6.53 -13.52 -7.74
C PHE A 70 -7.53 -14.04 -8.77
N LYS A 71 -8.26 -13.15 -9.44
CA LYS A 71 -9.19 -13.55 -10.51
C LYS A 71 -8.48 -14.32 -11.62
N GLU A 72 -7.35 -13.83 -12.11
CA GLU A 72 -6.54 -14.53 -13.13
C GLU A 72 -6.08 -15.91 -12.64
N TYR A 73 -5.64 -16.03 -11.39
CA TYR A 73 -5.33 -17.32 -10.79
C TYR A 73 -6.55 -18.26 -10.82
N THR A 74 -7.72 -17.78 -10.41
CA THR A 74 -8.94 -18.59 -10.36
C THR A 74 -9.46 -19.03 -11.72
N GLU A 75 -9.09 -18.32 -12.79
CA GLU A 75 -9.41 -18.67 -14.18
C GLU A 75 -8.42 -19.68 -14.77
N ARG A 76 -7.18 -19.72 -14.26
CA ARG A 76 -6.14 -20.68 -14.71
C ARG A 76 -6.27 -22.05 -14.06
N VAL A 77 -6.75 -22.13 -12.82
CA VAL A 77 -6.95 -23.40 -12.11
C VAL A 77 -8.27 -24.04 -12.53
N THR A 78 -8.19 -25.13 -13.31
CA THR A 78 -9.37 -25.83 -13.85
C THR A 78 -9.95 -26.85 -12.88
N ASP A 79 -9.13 -27.42 -12.00
CA ASP A 79 -9.60 -28.35 -10.97
C ASP A 79 -10.04 -27.59 -9.72
N SER A 80 -11.34 -27.69 -9.39
CA SER A 80 -11.90 -27.07 -8.19
C SER A 80 -11.31 -27.61 -6.90
N ALA A 81 -10.78 -28.83 -6.87
CA ALA A 81 -10.17 -29.42 -5.67
C ALA A 81 -8.79 -28.81 -5.35
N GLU A 82 -8.08 -28.30 -6.36
CA GLU A 82 -6.77 -27.63 -6.20
C GLU A 82 -6.89 -26.11 -6.01
N LYS A 83 -8.11 -25.57 -6.15
CA LYS A 83 -8.36 -24.13 -6.09
C LYS A 83 -8.33 -23.63 -4.65
N LEU A 84 -7.22 -23.02 -4.29
CA LEU A 84 -7.06 -22.25 -3.05
C LEU A 84 -8.14 -21.15 -2.93
N ASP A 85 -8.61 -20.95 -1.71
CA ASP A 85 -9.36 -19.74 -1.38
C ASP A 85 -8.47 -18.50 -1.42
N TYR A 86 -9.06 -17.32 -1.25
CA TYR A 86 -8.33 -16.06 -1.34
C TYR A 86 -7.21 -15.96 -0.29
N GLN A 87 -7.45 -16.37 0.95
CA GLN A 87 -6.47 -16.25 2.01
C GLN A 87 -5.31 -17.23 1.80
N GLN A 88 -5.62 -18.49 1.45
CA GLN A 88 -4.63 -19.49 1.11
C GLN A 88 -3.77 -19.07 -0.08
N TRP A 89 -4.38 -18.49 -1.11
CA TRP A 89 -3.66 -17.94 -2.26
C TRP A 89 -2.77 -16.75 -1.87
N LEU A 90 -3.26 -15.85 -1.02
CA LEU A 90 -2.46 -14.75 -0.50
C LEU A 90 -1.24 -15.25 0.26
N ASP A 91 -1.43 -16.21 1.16
CA ASP A 91 -0.35 -16.79 1.97
C ASP A 91 0.67 -17.47 1.05
N MET A 92 0.21 -18.22 0.05
CA MET A 92 1.10 -18.80 -0.96
C MET A 92 1.91 -17.71 -1.68
N MET A 93 1.25 -16.68 -2.22
CA MET A 93 1.90 -15.61 -2.98
C MET A 93 2.91 -14.80 -2.16
N ASP A 94 2.58 -14.52 -0.89
CA ASP A 94 3.49 -13.87 0.06
C ASP A 94 4.76 -14.70 0.31
N ASN A 95 4.69 -16.03 0.23
CA ASN A 95 5.85 -16.91 0.43
C ASN A 95 6.68 -17.15 -0.83
N ILE A 96 6.05 -17.16 -2.01
CA ILE A 96 6.74 -17.55 -3.27
C ILE A 96 7.20 -16.37 -4.12
N HIS A 97 6.60 -15.18 -3.97
CA HIS A 97 6.86 -14.04 -4.85
C HIS A 97 7.31 -12.80 -4.04
N PRO A 98 8.63 -12.52 -3.95
CA PRO A 98 9.16 -11.45 -3.11
C PRO A 98 8.58 -10.06 -3.40
N GLN A 99 8.32 -9.73 -4.68
CA GLN A 99 7.69 -8.46 -5.03
C GLN A 99 6.23 -8.40 -4.57
N PHE A 100 5.51 -9.53 -4.61
CA PHE A 100 4.13 -9.58 -4.12
C PHE A 100 4.13 -9.36 -2.61
N ALA A 101 4.98 -10.09 -1.89
CA ALA A 101 5.15 -9.95 -0.45
C ALA A 101 5.47 -8.51 -0.04
N TYR A 102 6.41 -7.86 -0.74
CA TYR A 102 6.76 -6.46 -0.50
C TYR A 102 5.54 -5.54 -0.65
N TRP A 103 4.83 -5.60 -1.78
CA TRP A 103 3.67 -4.73 -2.02
C TRP A 103 2.47 -5.07 -1.13
N ASN A 104 2.28 -6.34 -0.75
CA ASN A 104 1.25 -6.73 0.20
C ASN A 104 1.57 -6.20 1.60
N LYS A 105 2.85 -6.21 2.03
CA LYS A 105 3.27 -5.53 3.27
C LYS A 105 3.12 -4.01 3.21
N THR A 106 3.46 -3.39 2.09
CA THR A 106 3.19 -1.96 1.87
C THR A 106 1.71 -1.64 2.08
N MET A 107 0.80 -2.39 1.47
CA MET A 107 -0.64 -2.19 1.63
C MET A 107 -1.09 -2.36 3.09
N GLN A 108 -0.54 -3.35 3.82
CA GLN A 108 -0.84 -3.57 5.25
C GLN A 108 -0.37 -2.39 6.11
N LEU A 109 0.82 -1.83 5.85
CA LEU A 109 1.34 -0.65 6.55
C LEU A 109 0.46 0.58 6.31
N GLU A 110 -0.01 0.79 5.08
CA GLU A 110 -0.89 1.91 4.75
C GLU A 110 -2.28 1.78 5.39
N ILE A 111 -2.86 0.57 5.42
CA ILE A 111 -4.12 0.32 6.14
C ILE A 111 -3.96 0.56 7.64
N LEU A 112 -2.83 0.17 8.22
CA LEU A 112 -2.53 0.45 9.63
C LEU A 112 -2.46 1.96 9.88
N PHE A 113 -1.80 2.71 9.00
CA PHE A 113 -1.76 4.17 9.08
C PHE A 113 -3.16 4.79 9.09
N PHE A 114 -4.04 4.38 8.17
CA PHE A 114 -5.43 4.88 8.14
C PHE A 114 -6.22 4.49 9.39
N THR A 115 -6.00 3.28 9.92
CA THR A 115 -6.66 2.85 11.16
C THR A 115 -6.27 3.73 12.35
N VAL A 116 -4.97 3.99 12.52
CA VAL A 116 -4.46 4.86 13.60
C VAL A 116 -4.91 6.31 13.42
N TYR A 117 -4.91 6.79 12.18
CA TYR A 117 -5.37 8.14 11.83
C TYR A 117 -6.83 8.38 12.20
N GLU A 118 -7.74 7.47 11.81
CA GLU A 118 -9.17 7.60 12.14
C GLU A 118 -9.41 7.56 13.65
N ILE A 119 -8.73 6.69 14.40
CA ILE A 119 -8.79 6.66 15.87
C ILE A 119 -8.34 8.01 16.47
N SER A 120 -7.29 8.61 15.93
CA SER A 120 -6.75 9.87 16.44
C SER A 120 -7.65 11.10 16.21
N LYS A 121 -8.64 10.99 15.32
CA LYS A 121 -9.63 12.05 15.03
C LYS A 121 -10.92 11.94 15.83
N GLY A 122 -11.25 10.75 16.34
CA GLY A 122 -12.49 10.47 17.07
C GLY A 122 -12.41 10.70 18.58
N GLY A 123 -11.26 11.15 19.11
CA GLY A 123 -11.02 11.39 20.53
C GLY A 123 -10.84 12.86 20.90
#